data_AF-V4GVA6-F1
#
_entry.id   AF-V4GVA6-F1
#
_cell.length_a   1.000
_cell.length_b   1.000
_cell.length_c   1.000
_cell.angle_alpha   90.00
_cell.angle_beta   90.00
_cell.angle_gamma   90.00
#
_symmetry.space_group_name_H-M   'P 1'
#
loop_
_entity.id
_entity.type
_entity.pdbx_description
1 polymer ?
#
loop_
_entity_poly.entity_id
_entity_poly.type
_entity_poly.pdbx_seq_one_letter_code
_entity_poly.pdbx_strand_id
1 'polypeptide(L)' 'MEFDFTRSVAPLVAIVAVATVALTAVMQPSTVFMMVLPSMIVFSVVAFYFGMRHGEFRTAR' A
#
# COMPACT_ATOMS: atom_id res chain seq x y z
N MET A 1 5.06 -20.35 2.53
CA MET A 1 5.96 -19.27 2.99
C MET A 1 5.50 -18.91 4.38
N GLU A 2 6.39 -18.86 5.37
CA GLU A 2 6.07 -18.16 6.61
C GLU A 2 5.95 -16.69 6.23
N PHE A 3 4.71 -16.25 5.97
CA PHE A 3 4.42 -14.91 5.49
C PHE A 3 4.62 -13.97 6.66
N ASP A 4 5.87 -13.53 6.84
CA ASP A 4 6.19 -12.52 7.84
C ASP A 4 5.51 -11.23 7.39
N PHE A 5 4.39 -10.93 8.04
CA PHE A 5 3.55 -9.76 7.79
C PHE A 5 4.41 -8.48 7.69
N THR A 6 5.44 -8.39 8.52
CA THR A 6 6.40 -7.29 8.54
C THR A 6 7.16 -7.17 7.22
N ARG A 7 7.65 -8.29 6.69
CA ARG A 7 8.45 -8.32 5.44
C ARG A 7 7.61 -8.00 4.22
N SER A 8 6.33 -8.34 4.24
CA SER A 8 5.39 -8.07 3.15
C SER A 8 4.81 -6.64 3.20
N VAL A 9 4.70 -6.02 4.38
CA VAL A 9 4.26 -4.62 4.53
C VAL A 9 5.36 -3.62 4.14
N ALA A 10 6.64 -3.94 4.36
CA ALA A 10 7.76 -3.07 4.01
C ALA A 10 7.72 -2.50 2.56
N PRO A 11 7.53 -3.31 1.50
CA PRO A 11 7.42 -2.78 0.15
C PRO A 11 6.18 -1.91 -0.07
N LEU A 12 5.05 -2.20 0.60
CA LEU A 12 3.85 -1.36 0.54
C LEU A 12 4.14 0.05 1.03
N VAL A 13 4.80 0.16 2.19
CA VAL A 13 5.17 1.45 2.80
C VAL A 13 6.15 2.20 1.90
N ALA A 14 7.14 1.52 1.33
CA ALA A 14 8.10 2.13 0.42
C ALA A 14 7.41 2.71 -0.84
N ILE A 15 6.47 1.97 -1.43
CA ILE A 15 5.69 2.43 -2.59
C ILE A 15 4.85 3.64 -2.22
N VAL A 16 4.14 3.60 -1.09
CA VAL A 16 3.33 4.72 -0.57
C VAL A 16 4.18 5.97 -0.37
N ALA A 17 5.36 5.84 0.23
CA ALA A 17 6.27 6.97 0.46
C ALA A 17 6.76 7.60 -0.85
N VAL A 18 7.23 6.78 -1.80
CA VAL A 18 7.72 7.26 -3.10
C VAL A 18 6.61 7.93 -3.90
N ALA A 19 5.42 7.31 -3.97
CA ALA A 19 4.28 7.86 -4.69
C ALA A 19 3.84 9.20 -4.09
N THR A 20 3.82 9.31 -2.75
CA THR A 20 3.44 10.54 -2.06
C THR A 20 4.36 11.70 -2.43
N VAL A 21 5.68 11.49 -2.41
CA VAL A 21 6.65 12.52 -2.79
C VAL A 21 6.53 12.87 -4.28
N ALA A 22 6.44 11.87 -5.16
CA ALA A 22 6.33 12.08 -6.60
C ALA A 22 5.09 12.90 -6.98
N LEU A 23 3.94 12.66 -6.33
CA LEU A 23 2.70 13.38 -6.61
C LEU A 23 2.78 14.87 -6.30
N THR A 24 3.66 15.31 -5.40
CA THR A 24 3.86 16.74 -5.11
C THR A 24 4.43 17.53 -6.30
N ALA A 25 4.99 16.86 -7.31
CA ALA A 25 5.46 17.51 -8.53
C ALA A 25 4.33 17.90 -9.50
N VAL A 26 3.17 17.27 -9.37
CA VAL A 26 2.02 17.45 -10.29
C VAL A 26 0.74 17.91 -9.60
N MET A 27 0.71 17.86 -8.26
CA MET A 27 -0.43 18.26 -7.43
C MET A 27 0.02 19.12 -6.25
N GLN A 28 -0.86 20.00 -5.79
CA GLN A 28 -0.60 20.84 -4.62
C GLN A 28 -0.39 19.97 -3.36
N PRO A 29 0.59 20.27 -2.49
CA PRO A 29 0.88 19.46 -1.30
C PRO A 29 -0.34 19.25 -0.39
N SER A 30 -1.21 20.27 -0.26
CA SER A 30 -2.45 20.16 0.52
C SER A 30 -3.35 19.04 0.01
N THR A 31 -3.49 18.88 -1.30
CA THR A 31 -4.29 17.81 -1.91
C THR A 31 -3.64 16.44 -1.68
N VAL A 32 -2.32 16.36 -1.84
CA VAL A 32 -1.58 15.11 -1.64
C VAL A 32 -1.70 14.64 -0.19
N PHE A 33 -1.37 15.48 0.79
CA PHE A 33 -1.31 15.08 2.19
C PHE A 33 -2.69 14.98 2.86
N MET A 34 -3.70 15.76 2.45
CA MET A 34 -5.01 15.78 3.11
C MET A 34 -6.08 14.92 2.41
N MET A 35 -5.86 14.48 1.17
CA MET A 35 -6.87 13.72 0.41
C MET A 35 -6.29 12.41 -0.15
N VAL A 36 -5.20 12.51 -0.91
CA VAL A 36 -4.66 11.36 -1.66
C VAL A 36 -3.96 10.38 -0.72
N LEU A 37 -3.05 10.87 0.13
CA LEU A 37 -2.32 10.02 1.08
C LEU A 37 -3.26 9.24 2.02
N PRO A 38 -4.27 9.85 2.67
CA PRO A 38 -5.21 9.12 3.52
C PRO A 38 -5.95 8.00 2.77
N SER A 39 -6.49 8.30 1.59
CA SER A 39 -7.22 7.31 0.78
C SER A 39 -6.32 6.20 0.25
N MET A 40 -5.11 6.54 -0.17
CA MET A 40 -4.10 5.58 -0.63
C MET A 40 -3.68 4.63 0.49
N ILE A 41 -3.50 5.13 1.73
CA ILE A 41 -3.20 4.28 2.89
C ILE A 41 -4.36 3.30 3.13
N VAL A 42 -5.60 3.79 3.23
CA VAL A 42 -6.76 2.92 3.49
C VAL A 42 -6.89 1.85 2.40
N PHE A 43 -6.84 2.26 1.14
CA PHE A 43 -6.96 1.35 0.01
C PHE A 43 -5.83 0.32 -0.04
N SER A 44 -4.58 0.75 0.13
CA SER A 44 -3.42 -0.14 0.08
C SER A 44 -3.46 -1.21 1.17
N VAL A 45 -3.89 -0.86 2.38
CA VAL A 45 -4.08 -1.82 3.49
C VAL A 45 -5.15 -2.86 3.13
N VAL A 46 -6.30 -2.41 2.64
CA VAL A 46 -7.42 -3.29 2.25
C VAL A 46 -7.00 -4.22 1.11
N ALA A 47 -6.42 -3.67 0.04
CA ALA A 47 -5.97 -4.44 -1.12
C ALA A 47 -4.88 -5.45 -0.75
N PHE A 48 -3.92 -5.05 0.09
CA PHE A 48 -2.85 -5.92 0.56
C PHE A 48 -3.40 -7.09 1.39
N TYR A 49 -4.30 -6.83 2.32
CA TYR A 49 -4.94 -7.87 3.14
C TYR A 49 -5.67 -8.91 2.26
N PHE A 50 -6.49 -8.45 1.31
CA PHE A 50 -7.19 -9.37 0.42
C PHE A 50 -6.26 -10.11 -0.54
N GLY A 51 -5.21 -9.44 -1.06
CA GLY A 51 -4.21 -10.05 -1.92
C GLY A 51 -3.44 -11.18 -1.22
N MET A 52 -3.06 -10.97 0.04
CA MET A 52 -2.42 -12.00 0.87
C MET A 52 -3.32 -13.23 1.00
N ARG A 53 -4.60 -13.03 1.38
CA ARG A 53 -5.59 -14.10 1.50
C ARG A 53 -5.77 -14.87 0.20
N HIS A 54 -5.86 -14.17 -0.93
CA HIS A 54 -5.97 -14.82 -2.23
C HIS A 54 -4.74 -15.68 -2.57
N GLY A 55 -3.54 -15.21 -2.21
CA GLY A 55 -2.30 -15.98 -2.35
C GLY A 55 -2.27 -17.25 -1.49
N GLU A 56 -2.77 -17.19 -0.25
CA GLU A 56 -2.94 -18.35 0.64
C GLU A 56 -3.90 -19.37 0.02
N PHE A 57 -5.08 -18.95 -0.44
CA PHE A 57 -6.06 -19.83 -1.09
C PHE A 57 -5.49 -20.57 -2.31
N ARG A 58 -4.64 -19.92 -3.10
CA ARG A 58 -4.03 -20.51 -4.32
C ARG A 58 -2.87 -21.45 -4.02
N THR A 59 -2.18 -21.27 -2.90
CA THR A 59 -1.05 -22.14 -2.50
C THR A 59 -1.52 -23.38 -1.76
N ALA A 60 -2.70 -23.33 -1.12
CA ALA A 60 -3.31 -24.45 -0.42
C ALA A 60 -4.08 -25.44 -1.32
N ARG A 61 -4.27 -25.13 -2.60
CA ARG A 61 -4.90 -25.99 -3.62
C ARG A 61 -3.84 -26.60 -4.53
#